data_AF-A0A8B8VMM5-F1
#
_entry.id   AF-A0A8B8VMM5-F1
#
_cell.length_a   1.000
_cell.length_b   1.000
_cell.length_c   1.000
_cell.angle_alpha   90.00
_cell.angle_beta   90.00
_cell.angle_gamma   90.00
#
_symmetry.space_group_name_H-M   'P 1'
#
loop_
_entity.id
_entity.type
_entity.pdbx_description
1 polymer ?
#
loop_
_entity_poly.entity_id
_entity_poly.type
_entity_poly.pdbx_seq_one_letter_code
_entity_poly.pdbx_strand_id
1 'polypeptide(L)' 'MACTLDPLAKKIFKGVLLAELVGIFGAYFLFKKMNAGQDFRQTMSKKFPFILKVYYKSTEHSGMYRIREQDQEKWLNSKN' A
#
# COMPACT_ATOMS: atom_id res chain seq x y z
N MET A 1 4.40 8.58 40.52
CA MET A 1 4.30 9.92 39.92
C MET A 1 3.73 9.75 38.51
N ALA A 2 2.52 10.23 38.25
CA ALA A 2 1.98 10.21 36.89
C ALA A 2 2.67 11.33 36.09
N CYS A 3 3.49 10.97 35.10
CA CYS A 3 4.10 11.94 34.20
C CYS A 3 2.98 12.63 33.41
N THR A 4 2.53 13.79 33.88
CA THR A 4 1.52 14.59 33.21
C THR A 4 2.16 15.24 31.99
N LEU A 5 1.90 14.69 30.80
CA LEU A 5 2.23 15.35 29.54
C LEU A 5 1.55 16.73 29.52
N ASP A 6 2.33 17.76 29.19
CA ASP A 6 1.87 19.13 29.02
C ASP A 6 0.63 19.15 28.10
N PRO A 7 -0.43 19.92 28.40
CA PRO A 7 -1.63 20.00 27.57
C PRO A 7 -1.35 20.26 26.08
N LEU A 8 -0.26 20.96 25.74
CA LEU A 8 0.17 21.15 24.36
C LEU A 8 0.71 19.85 23.73
N ALA A 9 1.57 19.13 24.46
CA ALA A 9 2.10 17.83 24.02
C ALA A 9 0.99 16.79 23.81
N LYS A 10 -0.05 16.79 24.65
CA LYS A 10 -1.23 15.91 24.48
C LYS A 10 -2.00 16.21 23.19
N LYS A 11 -2.12 17.47 22.79
CA LYS A 11 -2.78 17.86 21.53
C LYS A 11 -1.96 17.43 20.31
N ILE A 12 -0.65 17.66 20.34
CA ILE A 12 0.26 17.24 19.27
C ILE A 12 0.25 15.72 19.12
N PHE A 13 0.38 14.99 20.24
CA PHE A 13 0.36 13.53 20.24
C PHE A 13 -0.93 12.97 19.63
N LYS A 14 -2.10 13.50 20.00
CA LYS A 14 -3.38 13.11 19.37
C LYS A 14 -3.39 13.37 17.87
N GLY A 15 -2.85 14.50 17.42
CA GLY A 15 -2.73 14.83 16.00
C GLY A 15 -1.85 13.83 15.24
N VAL A 16 -0.68 13.50 15.80
CA VAL A 16 0.23 12.49 15.24
C VAL A 16 -0.46 11.13 15.17
N LEU A 17 -1.17 10.73 16.23
CA LEU A 17 -1.85 9.45 16.29
C LEU A 17 -2.98 9.34 15.24
N LEU A 18 -3.74 10.41 15.02
CA LEU A 18 -4.70 10.47 13.91
C LEU A 18 -4.01 10.42 12.55
N ALA A 19 -2.90 11.13 12.37
CA ALA A 19 -2.15 11.12 11.10
C ALA A 19 -1.57 9.73 10.79
N GLU A 20 -1.04 9.03 11.79
CA GLU A 20 -0.57 7.64 11.66
C GLU A 20 -1.71 6.69 11.29
N LEU A 21 -2.85 6.79 11.97
CA LEU A 21 -4.03 5.98 11.64
C LEU A 21 -4.48 6.20 10.20
N VAL A 22 -4.55 7.45 9.74
CA VAL A 22 -4.90 7.78 8.35
C VAL A 22 -3.86 7.22 7.38
N GLY A 23 -2.57 7.32 7.69
CA GLY A 23 -1.49 6.77 6.88
C GLY A 23 -1.57 5.25 6.73
N ILE A 24 -1.76 4.53 7.84
CA ILE A 24 -1.92 3.07 7.86
C ILE A 24 -3.18 2.67 7.08
N PHE A 25 -4.29 3.37 7.29
CA PHE A 25 -5.55 3.08 6.58
C PHE A 25 -5.41 3.29 5.07
N GLY A 26 -4.71 4.36 4.66
CA GLY A 26 -4.41 4.64 3.26
C GLY A 26 -3.54 3.56 2.62
N ALA A 27 -2.47 3.14 3.30
CA ALA A 27 -1.59 2.07 2.84
C ALA A 27 -2.34 0.72 2.73
N TYR A 28 -3.15 0.38 3.72
CA TYR A 28 -3.97 -0.84 3.72
C TYR A 28 -5.01 -0.81 2.58
N PHE A 29 -5.71 0.31 2.39
CA PHE A 29 -6.68 0.46 1.32
C PHE A 29 -6.02 0.31 -0.05
N LEU A 30 -4.85 0.92 -0.24
CA LEU A 30 -4.06 0.78 -1.45
C LEU A 30 -3.68 -0.69 -1.69
N PHE A 31 -3.15 -1.38 -0.68
CA PHE A 31 -2.76 -2.78 -0.77
C PHE A 31 -3.97 -3.68 -1.07
N LYS A 32 -5.12 -3.44 -0.43
CA LYS A 32 -6.37 -4.15 -0.70
C LYS A 32 -6.81 -3.97 -2.16
N LYS A 33 -6.76 -2.73 -2.67
CA LYS A 33 -7.15 -2.41 -4.04
C LYS A 33 -6.19 -3.04 -5.06
N MET A 34 -4.89 -3.08 -4.75
CA MET A 34 -3.90 -3.77 -5.56
C MET A 34 -4.11 -5.29 -5.57
N ASN A 35 -4.50 -5.91 -4.46
CA ASN A 35 -4.83 -7.35 -4.45
C ASN A 35 -6.11 -7.66 -5.22
N ALA A 36 -7.15 -6.83 -5.08
CA ALA A 36 -8.47 -7.10 -5.65
C ALA A 36 -8.53 -6.97 -7.18
N GLY A 37 -7.73 -6.09 -7.79
CA GLY A 37 -7.91 -5.72 -9.19
C GLY A 37 -6.60 -5.67 -9.98
N GLN A 38 -6.50 -6.54 -10.99
CA GLN A 38 -5.39 -6.54 -11.93
C GLN A 38 -5.33 -5.28 -12.80
N ASP A 39 -6.47 -4.68 -13.13
CA ASP A 39 -6.52 -3.45 -13.93
C ASP A 39 -6.03 -2.24 -13.13
N PHE A 40 -6.23 -2.27 -11.81
CA PHE A 40 -5.64 -1.28 -10.90
C PHE A 40 -4.12 -1.44 -10.83
N ARG A 41 -3.62 -2.68 -10.78
CA ARG A 41 -2.17 -2.96 -10.87
C ARG A 41 -1.60 -2.49 -12.21
N GLN A 42 -2.33 -2.65 -13.31
CA GLN A 42 -1.92 -2.14 -14.63
C GLN A 42 -1.83 -0.62 -14.66
N THR A 43 -2.82 0.05 -14.08
CA THR A 43 -2.81 1.52 -13.95
C THR A 43 -1.65 1.98 -13.08
N MET A 44 -1.39 1.30 -11.95
CA MET A 44 -0.24 1.55 -11.10
C MET A 44 1.09 1.30 -11.81
N SER A 45 1.17 0.29 -12.69
CA SER A 45 2.37 0.05 -13.49
C SER A 45 2.72 1.24 -14.38
N LYS A 46 1.72 1.97 -14.87
CA LYS A 46 1.91 3.15 -15.72
C LYS A 46 2.18 4.42 -14.91
N LYS A 47 1.48 4.59 -13.79
CA LYS A 47 1.50 5.84 -12.99
C LYS A 47 2.57 5.83 -11.90
N PHE A 48 2.74 4.71 -11.19
CA PHE A 48 3.62 4.57 -10.03
C PHE A 48 4.33 3.19 -10.02
N PRO A 49 5.26 2.95 -10.95
CA PRO A 49 5.92 1.65 -11.10
C PRO A 49 6.70 1.22 -9.86
N PHE A 50 7.22 2.17 -9.08
CA PHE A 50 7.95 1.89 -7.84
C PHE A 50 7.06 1.25 -6.78
N ILE A 51 5.85 1.78 -6.57
CA ILE A 51 4.88 1.26 -5.59
C ILE A 51 4.47 -0.17 -5.99
N LEU A 52 4.24 -0.40 -7.28
CA LEU A 52 3.92 -1.73 -7.80
C LEU A 52 5.07 -2.73 -7.60
N LYS A 53 6.32 -2.29 -7.77
CA LYS A 53 7.49 -3.13 -7.51
C LYS A 53 7.60 -3.55 -6.05
N VAL A 54 7.36 -2.62 -5.12
CA VAL A 54 7.34 -2.92 -3.67
C VAL A 54 6.23 -3.91 -3.35
N TYR A 55 5.03 -3.71 -3.89
CA TYR A 55 3.92 -4.66 -3.75
C TYR A 55 4.32 -6.07 -4.19
N TYR A 56 4.87 -6.25 -5.39
CA TYR A 56 5.30 -7.57 -5.85
C TYR A 56 6.36 -8.19 -4.94
N LYS A 57 7.35 -7.41 -4.50
CA LYS A 57 8.39 -7.91 -3.59
C LYS A 57 7.78 -8.35 -2.25
N SER A 58 6.82 -7.62 -1.73
CA SER A 58 6.10 -7.97 -0.50
C SER A 58 5.24 -9.22 -0.68
N THR A 59 4.53 -9.38 -1.81
CA THR A 59 3.72 -10.57 -2.09
C THR A 59 4.59 -11.80 -2.33
N GLU A 60 5.69 -11.66 -3.05
CA GLU A 60 6.71 -12.70 -3.24
C GLU A 60 7.31 -13.12 -1.89
N HIS A 61 7.61 -12.17 -1.01
CA HIS A 61 8.10 -12.46 0.35
C HIS A 61 7.06 -13.21 1.21
N SER A 62 5.76 -12.97 0.99
CA SER A 62 4.68 -13.74 1.62
C SER A 62 4.40 -15.12 0.97
N GLY A 63 5.16 -15.51 -0.06
CA GLY A 63 5.04 -16.79 -0.75
C GLY A 63 4.17 -16.78 -2.02
N MET A 64 3.65 -15.62 -2.43
CA MET A 64 2.81 -15.48 -3.62
C MET A 64 3.60 -15.01 -4.86
N TYR A 65 4.39 -15.91 -5.44
CA TYR A 65 5.33 -15.56 -6.53
C TYR A 65 4.67 -15.36 -7.92
N ARG A 66 3.51 -15.97 -8.18
CA ARG A 66 2.91 -16.03 -9.53
C ARG A 66 2.13 -14.78 -9.97
N ILE A 67 1.88 -13.85 -9.05
CA ILE A 67 1.04 -12.66 -9.32
C ILE A 67 1.66 -11.78 -10.41
N ARG A 68 2.99 -11.59 -10.39
CA ARG A 68 3.68 -10.77 -11.38
C ARG A 68 3.59 -11.37 -12.78
N GLU A 69 3.80 -12.68 -12.90
CA GLU A 69 3.79 -13.39 -14.19
C GLU A 69 2.40 -13.33 -14.83
N GLN A 70 1.35 -13.63 -14.03
CA GLN A 70 -0.05 -13.53 -14.47
C GLN A 70 -0.42 -12.10 -14.91
N ASP A 71 0.10 -11.10 -14.22
CA ASP A 71 -0.09 -9.71 -14.58
C ASP A 71 0.55 -9.37 -15.93
N GLN A 72 1.80 -9.80 -16.15
CA GLN A 72 2.50 -9.57 -17.42
C GLN A 72 1.86 -10.30 -18.59
N GLU A 73 1.47 -11.56 -18.41
CA GLU A 73 0.82 -12.37 -19.45
C GLU A 73 -0.49 -11.73 -19.92
N LYS A 74 -1.37 -11.32 -18.99
CA LYS A 74 -2.62 -10.65 -19.36
C LYS A 74 -2.39 -9.32 -20.06
N TRP A 75 -1.41 -8.53 -19.61
CA TRP A 75 -1.14 -7.23 -20.21
C TRP A 75 -0.54 -7.34 -21.61
N LEU A 76 0.26 -8.37 -21.86
CA LEU A 76 0.75 -8.70 -23.21
C LEU A 76 -0.41 -9.15 -24.11
N ASN A 77 -1.27 -10.05 -23.61
CA ASN A 77 -2.43 -10.53 -24.37
C ASN A 77 -3.46 -9.42 -24.65
N SER A 78 -3.62 -8.43 -23.77
CA SER A 78 -4.52 -7.29 -23.99
C SER A 78 -4.06 -6.29 -25.07
N LYS A 79 -2.81 -6.42 -25.55
CA LYS A 79 -2.23 -5.55 -26.59
C LYS A 79 -2.31 -6.16 -28.00
N ASN A 80 -2.58 -7.46 -28.11
CA ASN A 80 -2.79 -8.18 -29.37
C ASN A 80 -4.28 -8.31 -29.68
#